data_AF-A0A938ZCY4-F1
#
_entry.id   AF-A0A938ZCY4-F1
#
_cell.length_a   1.000
_cell.length_b   1.000
_cell.length_c   1.000
_cell.angle_alpha   90.00
_cell.angle_beta   90.00
_cell.angle_gamma   90.00
#
_symmetry.space_group_name_H-M   'P 1'
#
loop_
_entity.id
_entity.type
_entity.pdbx_description
1 polymer ?
#
loop_
_entity_poly.entity_id
_entity_poly.type
_entity_poly.pdbx_seq_one_letter_code
_entity_poly.pdbx_strand_id
1 'polypeptide(L)'
;MPGEDEYWERVRERMEMGETEPEPEEKILSLDEELEDLEKEYGCKLEELGEPDLEEIVYRLRGEYPAEAKYEPDWIAIFYRFDAA
;
A
#
# COMPACT_ATOMS: atom_id res chain seq x y z
N MET A 1 -1.23 -11.34 -40.47
CA MET A 1 -0.16 -10.33 -40.35
C MET A 1 1.03 -11.03 -39.71
N PRO A 2 2.23 -11.05 -40.31
CA PRO A 2 3.38 -11.71 -39.70
C PRO A 2 3.96 -10.78 -38.64
N GLY A 3 3.89 -11.16 -37.36
CA GLY A 3 4.44 -10.35 -36.26
C GLY A 3 3.69 -10.45 -34.93
N GLU A 4 2.48 -11.02 -34.91
CA GLU A 4 1.78 -11.30 -33.64
C GLU A 4 2.44 -12.46 -32.89
N ASP A 5 2.93 -13.48 -33.60
CA ASP A 5 3.51 -14.66 -32.98
C ASP A 5 4.84 -14.37 -32.26
N GLU A 6 5.73 -13.55 -32.83
CA GLU A 6 6.99 -13.16 -32.19
C GLU A 6 6.78 -12.27 -30.94
N TYR A 7 5.73 -11.45 -30.95
CA TYR A 7 5.35 -10.65 -29.79
C TYR A 7 4.90 -11.56 -28.64
N TRP A 8 4.04 -12.54 -28.92
CA TRP A 8 3.55 -13.49 -27.91
C TRP A 8 4.62 -14.46 -27.43
N GLU A 9 5.59 -14.84 -28.27
CA GLU A 9 6.75 -15.64 -27.85
C GLU A 9 7.66 -14.87 -26.90
N ARG A 10 7.96 -13.59 -27.17
CA ARG A 10 8.75 -12.74 -26.27
C ARG A 10 8.06 -12.51 -24.92
N VAL A 11 6.73 -12.34 -24.93
CA VAL A 11 5.93 -12.24 -23.70
C VAL A 11 5.98 -13.54 -22.91
N ARG A 12 5.92 -14.69 -23.58
CA ARG A 12 5.99 -16.01 -22.94
C ARG A 12 7.38 -16.27 -22.34
N GLU A 13 8.46 -15.93 -23.05
CA GLU A 13 9.84 -16.00 -22.53
C GLU A 13 10.03 -15.12 -21.28
N ARG A 14 9.49 -13.89 -21.28
CA ARG A 14 9.56 -13.01 -20.10
C ARG A 14 8.82 -13.60 -18.90
N MET A 15 7.63 -14.18 -19.11
CA MET A 15 6.88 -14.85 -18.04
C MET A 15 7.57 -16.13 -17.56
N GLU A 16 8.25 -16.86 -18.45
CA GLU A 16 8.98 -18.10 -18.13
C GLU A 16 10.31 -17.84 -17.38
N MET A 17 10.96 -16.69 -17.61
CA MET A 17 12.17 -16.29 -16.87
C MET A 17 11.93 -15.81 -15.43
N GLY A 18 10.67 -15.62 -15.01
CA GLY A 18 10.35 -15.24 -13.62
C GLY A 18 10.86 -13.85 -13.22
N GLU A 19 11.14 -12.97 -14.19
CA GLU A 19 11.45 -11.55 -13.96
C GLU A 19 10.16 -10.79 -13.62
N THR A 20 9.51 -11.15 -12.52
CA THR A 20 8.59 -10.25 -11.86
C THR A 20 9.43 -9.43 -10.89
N GLU A 21 9.77 -8.19 -11.28
CA GLU A 21 10.07 -7.17 -10.28
C GLU A 21 8.97 -7.27 -9.21
N PRO A 22 9.30 -7.33 -7.91
CA PRO A 22 8.27 -7.39 -6.89
C PRO A 22 7.39 -6.15 -7.06
N GLU A 23 6.13 -6.34 -7.45
CA GLU A 23 5.19 -5.22 -7.50
C GLU A 23 5.07 -4.69 -6.07
N PRO A 24 5.17 -3.37 -5.84
CA PRO A 24 4.99 -2.80 -4.52
C PRO A 24 3.62 -3.24 -3.98
N GLU A 25 3.61 -3.97 -2.86
CA GLU A 25 2.38 -4.46 -2.26
C GLU A 25 1.64 -3.28 -1.61
N GLU A 26 0.60 -2.77 -2.28
CA GLU A 26 -0.35 -1.85 -1.68
C GLU A 26 -1.31 -2.64 -0.78
N LYS A 27 -1.45 -2.18 0.47
CA LYS A 27 -2.31 -2.78 1.49
C LYS A 27 -3.22 -1.73 2.11
N ILE A 28 -4.33 -2.21 2.67
CA ILE A 28 -5.36 -1.40 3.29
C ILE A 28 -5.46 -1.76 4.77
N LEU A 29 -5.48 -0.74 5.62
CA LEU A 29 -5.74 -0.84 7.05
C LEU A 29 -7.03 -0.09 7.38
N SER A 30 -8.13 -0.83 7.51
CA SER A 30 -9.40 -0.30 8.01
C SER A 30 -9.27 0.13 9.46
N LEU A 31 -9.87 1.27 9.80
CA LEU A 31 -9.86 1.89 11.13
C LEU A 31 -11.26 2.00 11.72
N ASP A 32 -12.22 1.16 11.30
CA ASP A 32 -13.62 1.26 11.73
C ASP A 32 -13.79 1.22 13.26
N GLU A 33 -12.94 0.47 13.98
CA GLU A 33 -12.97 0.38 15.44
C GLU A 33 -11.96 1.34 16.11
N GLU A 34 -10.82 1.57 15.47
CA GLU A 34 -9.70 2.32 16.02
C GLU A 34 -9.76 3.83 15.76
N LEU A 35 -10.59 4.31 14.83
CA LEU A 35 -10.63 5.71 14.40
C LEU A 35 -10.86 6.67 15.58
N GLU A 36 -11.90 6.45 16.37
CA GLU A 36 -12.26 7.35 17.49
C GLU A 36 -11.14 7.41 18.55
N ASP A 37 -10.51 6.28 18.84
CA ASP A 37 -9.42 6.20 19.80
C ASP A 37 -8.16 6.90 19.27
N LEU A 38 -7.84 6.73 17.98
CA LEU A 38 -6.74 7.42 17.32
C LEU A 38 -6.94 8.93 17.29
N GLU A 39 -8.11 9.43 16.85
CA GLU A 39 -8.38 10.87 16.83
C GLU A 39 -8.32 11.50 18.23
N LYS A 40 -8.73 10.75 19.26
CA LYS A 40 -8.63 11.18 20.65
C LYS A 40 -7.19 11.19 21.18
N GLU A 41 -6.38 10.22 20.77
CA GLU A 41 -4.96 10.12 21.14
C GLU A 41 -4.15 11.27 20.53
N TYR A 42 -4.35 11.52 19.24
CA TYR A 42 -3.65 12.59 18.51
C TYR A 42 -4.27 13.97 18.75
N GLY A 43 -5.53 14.02 19.21
CA GLY A 43 -6.24 15.27 19.52
C GLY A 43 -6.66 16.08 18.28
N CYS A 44 -6.60 15.46 17.10
CA CYS A 44 -7.00 16.01 15.81
C CYS A 44 -7.60 14.91 14.94
N LYS A 45 -8.18 15.29 13.81
CA LYS A 45 -8.68 14.30 12.84
C LYS A 45 -7.53 13.58 12.16
N LEU A 46 -7.74 12.31 11.79
CA LEU A 46 -6.75 11.59 10.98
C LEU A 46 -6.45 12.27 9.63
N GLU A 47 -7.41 13.00 9.07
CA GLU A 47 -7.23 13.82 7.86
C GLU A 47 -6.20 14.94 8.02
N GLU A 48 -5.96 15.38 9.26
CA GLU A 48 -5.01 16.44 9.60
C GLU A 48 -3.62 15.88 9.94
N LEU A 49 -3.48 14.56 10.06
CA LEU A 49 -2.22 13.90 10.33
C LEU A 49 -1.31 13.91 9.11
N GLY A 50 -0.01 14.07 9.36
CA GLY A 50 0.99 13.92 8.32
C GLY A 50 1.25 12.45 7.99
N GLU A 51 1.83 12.21 6.82
CA GLU A 51 2.30 10.87 6.41
C GLU A 51 3.15 10.17 7.51
N PRO A 52 4.11 10.83 8.20
CA PRO A 52 4.87 10.16 9.26
C PRO A 52 4.03 9.65 10.43
N ASP A 53 2.98 10.37 10.80
CA ASP A 53 2.07 9.96 11.87
C ASP A 53 1.24 8.76 11.42
N LEU A 54 0.80 8.75 10.15
CA LEU A 54 0.07 7.63 9.55
C LEU A 54 0.95 6.38 9.43
N GLU A 55 2.22 6.52 9.09
CA GLU A 55 3.21 5.43 9.10
C GLU A 55 3.35 4.82 10.50
N GLU A 56 3.41 5.66 11.55
CA GLU A 56 3.48 5.20 12.93
C GLU A 56 2.22 4.41 13.33
N ILE A 57 1.03 4.88 12.93
CA ILE A 57 -0.24 4.17 13.17
C ILE A 57 -0.21 2.79 12.51
N VAL A 58 0.21 2.71 11.24
CA VAL A 58 0.36 1.44 10.52
C VAL A 58 1.35 0.53 11.25
N TYR A 59 2.50 1.05 11.68
CA TYR A 59 3.48 0.29 12.44
C TYR A 59 2.94 -0.24 13.77
N ARG A 60 2.17 0.57 14.51
CA ARG A 60 1.58 0.15 15.79
C ARG A 60 0.54 -0.97 15.61
N LEU A 61 -0.25 -0.91 14.54
CA LEU A 61 -1.34 -1.87 14.30
C LEU A 61 -0.90 -3.13 13.53
N ARG A 62 0.06 -3.01 12.60
CA ARG A 62 0.55 -4.12 11.76
C ARG A 62 1.90 -4.66 12.19
N GLY A 63 2.71 -3.89 12.91
CA GLY A 63 4.07 -4.25 13.32
C GLY A 63 5.12 -4.02 12.23
N GLU A 64 4.74 -3.44 11.09
CA GLU A 64 5.59 -3.21 9.92
C GLU A 64 5.56 -1.74 9.54
N TYR A 65 6.72 -1.16 9.25
CA TYR A 65 6.84 0.26 8.91
C TYR A 65 6.65 0.43 7.39
N PRO A 66 5.60 1.12 6.92
CA PRO A 66 5.37 1.30 5.49
C PRO A 66 6.35 2.31 4.90
N ALA A 67 6.53 2.26 3.58
CA ALA A 67 7.34 3.21 2.82
C ALA A 67 6.57 4.48 2.44
N GLU A 68 5.24 4.39 2.35
CA GLU A 68 4.32 5.53 2.18
C GLU A 68 2.99 5.13 2.83
N ALA A 69 2.33 6.09 3.48
CA ALA A 69 1.02 5.91 4.09
C ALA A 69 0.11 7.12 3.82
N LYS A 70 -1.12 6.85 3.41
CA LYS A 70 -2.13 7.87 3.14
C LYS A 70 -3.48 7.47 3.74
N TYR A 71 -4.07 8.38 4.50
CA TYR A 71 -5.41 8.19 5.02
C TYR A 71 -6.45 8.53 3.95
N GLU A 72 -7.46 7.66 3.78
CA GLU A 72 -8.65 7.94 2.98
C GLU A 72 -9.91 7.96 3.85
N PRO A 73 -10.52 9.14 4.08
CA PRO A 73 -11.67 9.28 4.98
C PRO A 73 -12.92 8.59 4.45
N ASP A 74 -13.11 8.52 3.13
CA ASP A 74 -14.26 7.83 2.52
C ASP A 74 -14.29 6.32 2.85
N TRP A 75 -13.11 5.74 3.09
CA TRP A 75 -12.93 4.33 3.39
C TRP A 75 -12.66 4.07 4.87
N ILE A 76 -12.47 5.14 5.66
CA ILE A 76 -12.04 5.08 7.05
C ILE A 76 -10.82 4.15 7.16
N ALA A 77 -9.84 4.36 6.26
CA ALA A 77 -8.73 3.43 6.11
C ALA A 77 -7.44 4.13 5.72
N ILE A 78 -6.31 3.57 6.16
CA ILE A 78 -4.98 3.96 5.70
C ILE A 78 -4.57 3.02 4.58
N PHE A 79 -4.27 3.59 3.42
CA PHE A 79 -3.61 2.94 2.29
C PHE A 79 -2.11 3.08 2.50
N TYR A 80 -1.39 1.96 2.49
CA TYR A 80 0.04 1.95 2.72
C TYR A 80 0.72 0.96 1.78
N ARG A 81 1.97 1.26 1.42
CA ARG A 81 2.79 0.39 0.58
C ARG A 81 4.12 0.09 1.26
N PHE A 82 4.70 -1.06 0.93
CA PHE A 82 6.08 -1.38 1.28
C PHE A 82 6.97 -1.22 0.07
N ASP A 83 8.24 -0.87 0.31
CA ASP A 83 9.25 -0.93 -0.74
C ASP A 83 9.41 -2.38 -1.21
N ALA A 84 9.51 -2.54 -2.53
CA ALA A 84 9.85 -3.81 -3.15
C ALA A 84 11.27 -4.22 -2.70
N ALA A 85 11.37 -5.37 -2.02
CA ALA A 85 12.62 -5.90 -1.47
C ALA A 85 13.57 -6.44 -2.54
#